data_AF-A0A2H6JTH4-F1
#
_entry.id   AF-A0A2H6JTH4-F1
#
_cell.length_a   1.000
_cell.length_b   1.000
_cell.length_c   1.000
_cell.angle_alpha   90.00
_cell.angle_beta   90.00
_cell.angle_gamma   90.00
#
_symmetry.space_group_name_H-M   'P 1'
#
loop_
_entity.id
_entity.type
_entity.pdbx_description
1 polymer ?
#
loop_
_entity_poly.entity_id
_entity_poly.type
_entity_poly.pdbx_seq_one_letter_code
_entity_poly.pdbx_strand_id
1 'polypeptide(L)'
;MDIEIKNVKIFNDRAFVAHSARVSGVGKIKSKGGFRDPTDKEIFAMVLENDYSSALEHIIFTFEIHGLSKGNSAELLEHRIASHTGRSTRYQNEADFDYTLPPAISEILNKYGLSQQDYKKMVEKGNVNLDNVKKKDIKILNLYSEVIHTSRSVYNSLLELKVPKESARYALPFSVHTAYTYTINLRSLINLLGLRLCVRASPEMRCLASNIYLAVRKVFPEIDNVWCRGYNLAVCPENDVRDSPQGKDCPFKNFESDIFIPTKKHVKAGIKLKPFNRNKSFNVKEALLKKWSEI
;
A
#
# COMPACT_ATOMS: atom_id res chain seq x y z
N MET A 1 -8.67 -3.00 -8.16
CA MET A 1 -8.83 -1.73 -7.41
C MET A 1 -8.18 -0.71 -8.28
N ASP A 2 -8.82 0.44 -8.41
CA ASP A 2 -8.47 1.43 -9.43
C ASP A 2 -7.36 2.38 -8.93
N ILE A 3 -6.54 1.93 -7.96
CA ILE A 3 -5.52 2.77 -7.33
C ILE A 3 -4.37 2.98 -8.30
N GLU A 4 -4.07 4.25 -8.56
CA GLU A 4 -3.02 4.66 -9.49
C GLU A 4 -2.11 5.71 -8.86
N ILE A 5 -0.81 5.60 -9.13
CA ILE A 5 0.20 6.63 -8.85
C ILE A 5 0.53 7.32 -10.18
N LYS A 6 -0.12 8.45 -10.46
CA LYS A 6 0.01 9.14 -11.76
C LYS A 6 1.35 9.84 -11.94
N ASN A 7 1.85 10.46 -10.87
CA ASN A 7 3.07 11.23 -10.87
C ASN A 7 3.89 10.96 -9.61
N VAL A 8 5.21 10.91 -9.77
CA VAL A 8 6.18 10.85 -8.67
C VAL A 8 7.21 11.95 -8.88
N LYS A 9 7.27 12.90 -7.96
CA LYS A 9 8.36 13.89 -7.86
C LYS A 9 9.28 13.50 -6.73
N ILE A 10 10.58 13.73 -6.93
CA ILE A 10 11.62 13.35 -5.98
C ILE A 10 12.51 14.56 -5.77
N PHE A 11 12.80 14.86 -4.51
CA PHE A 11 13.77 15.86 -4.10
C PHE A 11 14.95 15.16 -3.44
N ASN A 12 16.16 15.52 -3.86
CA ASN A 12 17.44 14.85 -3.57
C ASN A 12 17.53 13.39 -4.03
N ASP A 13 18.71 12.80 -3.84
CA ASP A 13 19.05 11.47 -4.31
C ASP A 13 20.00 10.75 -3.34
N ARG A 14 20.50 9.60 -3.80
CA ARG A 14 21.47 8.77 -3.04
C ARG A 14 22.79 9.49 -2.76
N ALA A 15 23.25 10.36 -3.67
CA ALA A 15 24.51 11.09 -3.52
C ALA A 15 24.40 12.14 -2.43
N PHE A 16 23.25 12.82 -2.35
CA PHE A 16 22.96 13.75 -1.25
C PHE A 16 22.96 13.04 0.10
N VAL A 17 22.30 11.89 0.22
CA VAL A 17 22.31 11.09 1.47
C VAL A 17 23.72 10.66 1.85
N ALA A 18 24.52 10.21 0.88
CA ALA A 18 25.91 9.84 1.11
C ALA A 18 26.75 11.04 1.57
N HIS A 19 26.54 12.22 0.98
CA HIS A 19 27.16 13.47 1.42
C HIS A 19 26.77 13.80 2.88
N SER A 20 25.48 13.78 3.21
CA SER A 20 25.02 14.01 4.59
C SER A 20 25.62 13.01 5.58
N ALA A 21 25.71 11.73 5.21
CA ALA A 21 26.32 10.70 6.04
C ALA A 21 27.83 10.97 6.29
N ARG A 22 28.55 11.49 5.30
CA ARG A 22 29.98 11.84 5.45
C ARG A 22 30.22 12.95 6.47
N VAL A 23 29.27 13.87 6.67
CA VAL A 23 29.37 14.91 7.70
C VAL A 23 29.50 14.29 9.10
N SER A 24 28.80 13.17 9.35
CA SER A 24 28.88 12.43 10.62
C SER A 24 30.10 11.49 10.72
N GLY A 25 30.86 11.34 9.62
CA GLY A 25 31.99 10.42 9.51
C GLY A 25 31.60 9.07 8.92
N VAL A 26 32.27 8.69 7.82
CA VAL A 26 32.12 7.38 7.18
C VAL A 26 33.51 6.74 7.09
N GLY A 27 33.65 5.56 7.70
CA GLY A 27 34.90 4.81 7.71
C GLY A 27 35.23 4.16 6.37
N LYS A 28 36.50 3.82 6.18
CA LYS A 28 36.96 3.06 5.02
C LYS A 28 36.43 1.62 5.07
N ILE A 29 36.13 1.07 3.89
CA ILE A 29 35.69 -0.32 3.74
C ILE A 29 36.81 -1.21 3.19
N LYS A 30 36.76 -2.49 3.54
CA LYS A 30 37.74 -3.49 3.10
C LYS A 30 37.61 -3.74 1.59
N SER A 31 38.74 -3.78 0.91
CA SER A 31 38.84 -4.06 -0.53
C SER A 31 40.05 -4.93 -0.84
N LYS A 32 40.15 -5.46 -2.07
CA LYS A 32 41.35 -6.18 -2.51
C LYS A 32 42.52 -5.19 -2.51
N GLY A 33 43.47 -5.36 -1.60
CA GLY A 33 44.63 -4.48 -1.44
C GLY A 33 44.58 -3.53 -0.24
N GLY A 34 43.58 -3.61 0.64
CA GLY A 34 43.54 -2.84 1.89
C GLY A 34 42.19 -2.18 2.14
N PHE A 35 42.21 -0.89 2.50
CA PHE A 35 41.02 -0.10 2.83
C PHE A 35 40.84 1.04 1.84
N ARG A 36 39.61 1.27 1.37
CA ARG A 36 39.24 2.39 0.50
C ARG A 36 38.01 3.12 1.00
N ASP A 37 37.78 4.31 0.49
CA ASP A 37 36.54 5.03 0.76
C ASP A 37 35.35 4.33 0.07
N PRO A 38 34.20 4.21 0.74
CA PRO A 38 33.00 3.65 0.15
C PRO A 38 32.40 4.61 -0.89
N THR A 39 31.81 4.03 -1.93
CA THR A 39 31.03 4.75 -2.94
C THR A 39 29.70 5.25 -2.35
N ASP A 40 29.08 6.26 -2.97
CA ASP A 40 27.76 6.77 -2.51
C ASP A 40 26.71 5.67 -2.41
N LYS A 41 26.72 4.73 -3.35
CA LYS A 41 25.81 3.58 -3.35
C LYS A 41 26.05 2.65 -2.16
N GLU A 42 27.30 2.38 -1.83
CA GLU A 42 27.66 1.57 -0.66
C GLU A 42 27.28 2.27 0.65
N ILE A 43 27.48 3.60 0.72
CA ILE A 43 27.06 4.40 1.88
C ILE A 43 25.54 4.38 2.01
N PHE A 44 24.80 4.61 0.94
CA PHE A 44 23.35 4.61 0.96
C PHE A 44 22.78 3.25 1.38
N ALA A 45 23.30 2.16 0.82
CA ALA A 45 22.90 0.79 1.20
C ALA A 45 23.19 0.52 2.69
N MET A 46 24.38 0.91 3.18
CA MET A 46 24.73 0.80 4.60
C MET A 46 23.79 1.61 5.50
N VAL A 47 23.42 2.84 5.12
CA VAL A 47 22.47 3.69 5.85
C VAL A 47 21.09 3.02 5.93
N LEU A 48 20.63 2.42 4.83
CA LEU A 48 19.36 1.71 4.76
C LEU A 48 19.36 0.43 5.61
N GLU A 49 20.45 -0.34 5.58
CA GLU A 49 20.57 -1.63 6.27
C GLU A 49 20.76 -1.50 7.80
N ASN A 50 21.44 -0.43 8.26
CA ASN A 50 21.77 -0.23 9.67
C ASN A 50 20.81 0.73 10.40
N ASP A 51 19.70 1.11 9.76
CA ASP A 51 18.71 2.07 10.30
C ASP A 51 19.34 3.41 10.74
N TYR A 52 20.31 3.92 9.97
CA TYR A 52 20.83 5.29 10.12
C TYR A 52 19.86 6.31 9.51
N SER A 53 18.59 6.21 9.90
CA SER A 53 17.47 6.70 9.11
C SER A 53 17.32 8.22 9.05
N SER A 54 18.03 8.99 9.88
CA SER A 54 18.00 10.47 9.80
C SER A 54 18.49 10.99 8.45
N ALA A 55 19.57 10.42 7.89
CA ALA A 55 20.09 10.84 6.59
C ALA A 55 19.09 10.55 5.44
N LEU A 56 18.21 9.57 5.60
CA LEU A 56 17.18 9.24 4.62
C LEU A 56 16.05 10.29 4.57
N GLU A 57 15.88 11.12 5.60
CA GLU A 57 14.84 12.16 5.62
C GLU A 57 15.05 13.23 4.54
N HIS A 58 16.27 13.33 3.99
CA HIS A 58 16.58 14.29 2.94
C HIS A 58 16.04 13.89 1.57
N ILE A 59 15.68 12.62 1.35
CA ILE A 59 14.99 12.20 0.13
C ILE A 59 13.49 12.35 0.37
N ILE A 60 12.85 13.21 -0.43
CA ILE A 60 11.42 13.51 -0.30
C ILE A 60 10.71 13.11 -1.58
N PHE A 61 9.63 12.36 -1.44
CA PHE A 61 8.75 11.95 -2.52
C PHE A 61 7.44 12.74 -2.46
N THR A 62 6.92 13.16 -3.60
CA THR A 62 5.54 13.63 -3.76
C THR A 62 4.83 12.73 -4.76
N PHE A 63 3.76 12.08 -4.30
CA PHE A 63 2.91 11.19 -5.09
C PHE A 63 1.59 11.87 -5.42
N GLU A 64 1.12 11.64 -6.64
CA GLU A 64 -0.27 11.91 -7.03
C GLU A 64 -1.06 10.60 -7.02
N ILE A 65 -1.85 10.39 -5.96
CA ILE A 65 -2.59 9.17 -5.69
C ILE A 65 -4.03 9.36 -6.17
N HIS A 66 -4.54 8.44 -6.99
CA HIS A 66 -5.94 8.38 -7.45
C HIS A 66 -6.57 7.03 -7.13
N GLY A 67 -7.90 6.95 -7.19
CA GLY A 67 -8.66 5.70 -7.05
C GLY A 67 -8.69 5.11 -5.63
N LEU A 68 -8.22 5.85 -4.63
CA LEU A 68 -8.35 5.46 -3.23
C LEU A 68 -9.78 5.75 -2.76
N SER A 69 -10.39 4.85 -2.00
CA SER A 69 -11.70 5.07 -1.40
C SER A 69 -11.65 6.12 -0.28
N LYS A 70 -12.75 6.84 -0.09
CA LYS A 70 -12.94 7.72 1.07
C LYS A 70 -12.84 6.95 2.39
N GLY A 71 -13.34 5.72 2.44
CA GLY A 71 -13.27 4.86 3.63
C GLY A 71 -11.84 4.50 4.02
N ASN A 72 -11.00 4.17 3.04
CA ASN A 72 -9.61 3.77 3.32
C ASN A 72 -8.65 4.97 3.45
N SER A 73 -9.11 6.17 3.10
CA SER A 73 -8.32 7.41 3.25
C SER A 73 -7.81 7.61 4.68
N ALA A 74 -8.64 7.32 5.69
CA ALA A 74 -8.23 7.48 7.09
C ALA A 74 -6.94 6.69 7.41
N GLU A 75 -6.82 5.44 6.90
CA GLU A 75 -5.61 4.64 7.12
C GLU A 75 -4.33 5.23 6.52
N LEU A 76 -4.46 5.95 5.39
CA LEU A 76 -3.35 6.69 4.80
C LEU A 76 -3.01 7.93 5.63
N LEU A 77 -4.01 8.69 6.08
CA LEU A 77 -3.82 9.96 6.79
C LEU A 77 -3.31 9.78 8.23
N GLU A 78 -3.42 8.59 8.82
CA GLU A 78 -2.77 8.24 10.10
C GLU A 78 -1.23 8.28 10.05
N HIS A 79 -0.63 8.30 8.85
CA HIS A 79 0.81 8.48 8.67
C HIS A 79 1.18 9.96 8.76
N ARG A 80 1.20 10.49 9.99
CA ARG A 80 1.35 11.92 10.32
C ARG A 80 2.65 12.57 9.84
N ILE A 81 3.73 11.81 9.64
CA ILE A 81 5.02 12.35 9.19
C ILE A 81 5.01 12.40 7.65
N ALA A 82 4.12 13.22 7.12
CA ALA A 82 3.88 13.47 5.71
C ALA A 82 3.08 14.77 5.56
N SER A 83 2.90 15.24 4.34
CA SER A 83 2.02 16.37 4.01
C SER A 83 1.05 15.92 2.92
N HIS A 84 -0.23 16.28 3.05
CA HIS A 84 -1.26 15.84 2.11
C HIS A 84 -2.24 16.94 1.74
N THR A 85 -2.73 16.91 0.49
CA THR A 85 -3.88 17.69 0.03
C THR A 85 -4.81 16.76 -0.70
N GLY A 86 -6.07 16.69 -0.25
CA GLY A 86 -7.05 15.73 -0.75
C GLY A 86 -8.16 16.38 -1.56
N ARG A 87 -8.75 15.61 -2.48
CA ARG A 87 -10.00 15.98 -3.17
C ARG A 87 -11.12 16.21 -2.15
N SER A 88 -11.64 17.42 -2.10
CA SER A 88 -12.68 17.82 -1.14
C SER A 88 -14.07 17.66 -1.74
N THR A 89 -14.89 16.81 -1.12
CA THR A 89 -16.32 16.65 -1.45
C THR A 89 -17.19 17.86 -1.06
N ARG A 90 -16.61 18.87 -0.39
CA ARG A 90 -17.27 20.15 -0.11
C ARG A 90 -17.26 21.07 -1.33
N TYR A 91 -16.18 21.01 -2.12
CA TYR A 91 -15.95 21.92 -3.23
C TYR A 91 -16.20 21.25 -4.59
N GLN A 92 -15.82 19.98 -4.71
CA GLN A 92 -15.99 19.20 -5.94
C GLN A 92 -17.43 18.74 -6.12
N ASN A 93 -17.86 18.66 -7.38
CA ASN A 93 -19.11 17.99 -7.73
C ASN A 93 -18.83 16.49 -7.84
N GLU A 94 -19.59 15.69 -7.09
CA GLU A 94 -19.49 14.23 -7.09
C GLU A 94 -20.75 13.56 -7.68
N ALA A 95 -21.48 14.28 -8.55
CA ALA A 95 -22.70 13.76 -9.19
C ALA A 95 -22.47 12.44 -9.94
N ASP A 96 -21.32 12.35 -10.60
CA ASP A 96 -20.86 11.17 -11.36
C ASP A 96 -19.65 10.53 -10.68
N PHE A 97 -19.71 10.38 -9.35
CA PHE A 97 -18.60 9.80 -8.60
C PHE A 97 -18.24 8.40 -9.11
N ASP A 98 -16.95 8.10 -9.16
CA ASP A 98 -16.45 6.74 -9.32
C ASP A 98 -16.21 6.10 -7.93
N TYR A 99 -16.05 4.77 -7.88
CA TYR A 99 -16.01 4.03 -6.63
C TYR A 99 -15.15 2.76 -6.68
N THR A 100 -14.56 2.44 -5.53
CA THR A 100 -13.74 1.25 -5.31
C THR A 100 -14.63 0.05 -5.10
N LEU A 101 -14.39 -1.04 -5.85
CA LEU A 101 -15.03 -2.33 -5.60
C LEU A 101 -14.39 -3.03 -4.39
N PRO A 102 -15.18 -3.43 -3.38
CA PRO A 102 -14.67 -4.22 -2.27
C PRO A 102 -14.12 -5.58 -2.73
N PRO A 103 -13.13 -6.16 -2.03
CA PRO A 103 -12.57 -7.47 -2.37
C PRO A 103 -13.62 -8.56 -2.56
N ALA A 104 -14.68 -8.58 -1.74
CA ALA A 104 -15.76 -9.56 -1.87
C ALA A 104 -16.51 -9.46 -3.21
N ILE A 105 -16.67 -8.26 -3.76
CA ILE A 105 -17.25 -8.06 -5.08
C ILE A 105 -16.26 -8.52 -6.15
N SER A 106 -15.01 -8.06 -6.09
CA SER A 106 -13.97 -8.46 -7.05
C SER A 106 -13.74 -9.97 -7.10
N GLU A 107 -13.78 -10.67 -5.95
CA GLU A 107 -13.68 -12.13 -5.88
C GLU A 107 -14.84 -12.84 -6.58
N ILE A 108 -16.07 -12.35 -6.41
CA ILE A 108 -17.24 -12.87 -7.13
C ILE A 108 -17.09 -12.64 -8.63
N LEU A 109 -16.70 -11.43 -9.05
CA LEU A 109 -16.52 -11.12 -10.47
C LEU A 109 -15.48 -12.02 -11.12
N ASN A 110 -14.31 -12.17 -10.49
CA ASN A 110 -13.23 -13.05 -10.96
C ASN A 110 -13.68 -14.51 -11.06
N LYS A 111 -14.43 -15.00 -10.07
CA LYS A 111 -14.96 -16.37 -10.06
C LYS A 111 -15.85 -16.68 -11.26
N TYR A 112 -16.55 -15.68 -11.79
CA TYR A 112 -17.45 -15.80 -12.93
C TYR A 112 -16.88 -15.22 -14.23
N GLY A 113 -15.59 -14.82 -14.25
CA GLY A 113 -14.93 -14.27 -15.43
C GLY A 113 -15.47 -12.91 -15.88
N LEU A 114 -16.06 -12.13 -14.97
CA LEU A 114 -16.62 -10.81 -15.25
C LEU A 114 -15.59 -9.72 -14.99
N SER A 115 -15.47 -8.76 -15.90
CA SER A 115 -14.61 -7.60 -15.68
C SER A 115 -15.26 -6.59 -14.72
N GLN A 116 -14.44 -5.88 -13.95
CA GLN A 116 -14.91 -4.80 -13.07
C GLN A 116 -15.62 -3.70 -13.87
N GLN A 117 -15.14 -3.41 -15.09
CA GLN A 117 -15.69 -2.39 -15.96
C GLN A 117 -17.07 -2.76 -16.50
N ASP A 118 -17.30 -4.04 -16.83
CA ASP A 118 -18.62 -4.51 -17.25
C ASP A 118 -19.62 -4.47 -16.09
N TYR A 119 -19.18 -4.84 -14.89
CA TYR A 119 -20.00 -4.69 -13.69
C TYR A 119 -20.40 -3.23 -13.44
N LYS A 120 -19.44 -2.28 -13.49
CA LYS A 120 -19.74 -0.83 -13.35
C LYS A 120 -20.77 -0.35 -14.38
N LYS A 121 -20.67 -0.77 -15.65
CA LYS A 121 -21.68 -0.47 -16.69
C LYS A 121 -23.06 -1.05 -16.37
N MET A 122 -23.14 -2.24 -15.78
CA MET A 122 -24.43 -2.83 -15.36
C MET A 122 -25.06 -2.04 -14.21
N VAL A 123 -24.25 -1.60 -13.24
CA VAL A 123 -24.69 -0.75 -12.12
C VAL A 123 -25.25 0.58 -12.63
N GLU A 124 -24.59 1.21 -13.59
CA GLU A 124 -25.06 2.46 -14.22
C GLU A 124 -26.42 2.31 -14.92
N LYS A 125 -26.67 1.14 -15.53
CA LYS A 125 -27.97 0.82 -16.16
C LYS A 125 -29.05 0.43 -15.15
N GLY A 126 -28.73 0.34 -13.86
CA GLY A 126 -29.65 -0.07 -12.81
C GLY A 126 -30.09 -1.53 -12.89
N ASN A 127 -29.39 -2.38 -13.67
CA ASN A 127 -29.77 -3.77 -13.88
C ASN A 127 -28.54 -4.69 -13.91
N VAL A 128 -28.23 -5.29 -12.76
CA VAL A 128 -27.22 -6.37 -12.67
C VAL A 128 -27.94 -7.71 -12.79
N ASN A 129 -28.13 -8.15 -14.03
CA ASN A 129 -28.63 -9.48 -14.34
C ASN A 129 -27.50 -10.33 -14.96
N LEU A 130 -27.26 -11.50 -14.37
CA LEU A 130 -26.20 -12.42 -14.79
C LEU A 130 -26.73 -13.84 -14.78
N ASP A 131 -26.67 -14.49 -15.94
CA ASP A 131 -27.02 -15.91 -16.07
C ASP A 131 -25.93 -16.80 -15.45
N ASN A 132 -26.31 -18.00 -15.00
CA ASN A 132 -25.41 -19.01 -14.45
C ASN A 132 -24.60 -18.59 -13.20
N VAL A 133 -25.03 -17.54 -12.49
CA VAL A 133 -24.44 -17.10 -11.21
C VAL A 133 -25.22 -17.70 -10.03
N LYS A 134 -24.52 -18.09 -8.96
CA LYS A 134 -25.17 -18.62 -7.74
C LYS A 134 -26.08 -17.54 -7.11
N LYS A 135 -27.27 -17.94 -6.65
CA LYS A 135 -28.26 -17.05 -6.01
C LYS A 135 -27.68 -16.13 -4.92
N LYS A 136 -26.78 -16.66 -4.09
CA LYS A 136 -26.10 -15.87 -3.05
C LYS A 136 -25.22 -14.76 -3.64
N ASP A 137 -24.44 -15.09 -4.66
CA ASP A 137 -23.45 -14.17 -5.23
C ASP A 137 -24.15 -13.05 -6.02
N ILE A 138 -25.15 -13.39 -6.83
CA ILE A 138 -25.96 -12.37 -7.53
C ILE A 138 -26.71 -11.45 -6.57
N LYS A 139 -27.16 -11.97 -5.42
CA LYS A 139 -27.78 -11.15 -4.36
C LYS A 139 -26.77 -10.15 -3.78
N ILE A 140 -25.53 -10.57 -3.52
CA ILE A 140 -24.47 -9.68 -3.03
C ILE A 140 -24.16 -8.58 -4.05
N LEU A 141 -24.02 -8.94 -5.33
CA LEU A 141 -23.76 -7.99 -6.42
C LEU A 141 -24.89 -6.97 -6.57
N ASN A 142 -26.15 -7.40 -6.48
CA ASN A 142 -27.31 -6.52 -6.56
C ASN A 142 -27.41 -5.56 -5.37
N LEU A 143 -27.22 -6.05 -4.13
CA LEU A 143 -27.25 -5.20 -2.94
C LEU A 143 -26.18 -4.10 -3.00
N TYR A 144 -24.98 -4.44 -3.48
CA TYR A 144 -23.92 -3.44 -3.63
C TYR A 144 -24.26 -2.42 -4.73
N SER A 145 -24.76 -2.89 -5.88
CA SER A 145 -25.23 -2.03 -6.98
C SER A 145 -26.31 -1.04 -6.51
N GLU A 146 -27.27 -1.51 -5.72
CA GLU A 146 -28.38 -0.72 -5.19
C GLU A 146 -27.88 0.43 -4.32
N VAL A 147 -26.91 0.19 -3.44
CA VAL A 147 -26.29 1.24 -2.61
C VAL A 147 -25.64 2.32 -3.48
N ILE A 148 -24.87 1.93 -4.50
CA ILE A 148 -24.21 2.88 -5.40
C ILE A 148 -25.25 3.72 -6.16
N HIS A 149 -26.21 3.05 -6.79
CA HIS A 149 -27.25 3.70 -7.60
C HIS A 149 -28.10 4.65 -6.76
N THR A 150 -28.57 4.19 -5.59
CA THR A 150 -29.41 4.98 -4.68
C THR A 150 -28.65 6.19 -4.16
N SER A 151 -27.40 6.01 -3.73
CA SER A 151 -26.57 7.11 -3.23
C SER A 151 -26.37 8.19 -4.29
N ARG A 152 -26.12 7.78 -5.55
CA ARG A 152 -25.98 8.71 -6.69
C ARG A 152 -27.27 9.47 -6.96
N SER A 153 -28.39 8.75 -7.05
CA SER A 153 -29.71 9.35 -7.25
C SER A 153 -30.04 10.39 -6.16
N VAL A 154 -29.90 10.00 -4.89
CA VAL A 154 -30.17 10.90 -3.75
C VAL A 154 -29.24 12.11 -3.77
N TYR A 155 -27.94 11.93 -3.99
CA TYR A 155 -26.99 13.04 -4.07
C TYR A 155 -27.37 14.03 -5.18
N ASN A 156 -27.72 13.55 -6.36
CA ASN A 156 -28.14 14.39 -7.49
C ASN A 156 -29.44 15.15 -7.20
N SER A 157 -30.45 14.49 -6.65
CA SER A 157 -31.69 15.16 -6.24
C SER A 157 -31.46 16.25 -5.19
N LEU A 158 -30.55 16.03 -4.23
CA LEU A 158 -30.18 17.07 -3.26
C LEU A 158 -29.52 18.28 -3.95
N LEU A 159 -28.65 18.06 -4.94
CA LEU A 159 -28.04 19.14 -5.71
C LEU A 159 -29.06 19.92 -6.55
N GLU A 160 -30.03 19.24 -7.17
CA GLU A 160 -31.13 19.86 -7.93
C GLU A 160 -32.00 20.76 -7.03
N LEU A 161 -32.23 20.33 -5.78
CA LEU A 161 -32.89 21.11 -4.74
C LEU A 161 -32.01 22.23 -4.14
N LYS A 162 -30.82 22.48 -4.70
CA LYS A 162 -29.86 23.49 -4.27
C LYS A 162 -29.34 23.29 -2.83
N VAL A 163 -29.36 22.06 -2.33
CA VAL A 163 -28.69 21.72 -1.06
C VAL A 163 -27.18 21.90 -1.23
N PRO A 164 -26.48 22.59 -0.31
CA PRO A 164 -25.04 22.75 -0.40
C PRO A 164 -24.30 21.41 -0.45
N LYS A 165 -23.27 21.30 -1.28
CA LYS A 165 -22.45 20.09 -1.46
C LYS A 165 -21.93 19.51 -0.13
N GLU A 166 -21.57 20.39 0.80
CA GLU A 166 -21.13 20.03 2.15
C GLU A 166 -22.18 19.24 2.94
N SER A 167 -23.47 19.47 2.69
CA SER A 167 -24.58 18.72 3.27
C SER A 167 -24.99 17.53 2.38
N ALA A 168 -25.00 17.70 1.06
CA ALA A 168 -25.40 16.63 0.13
C ALA A 168 -24.44 15.43 0.20
N ARG A 169 -23.13 15.65 0.41
CA ARG A 169 -22.11 14.60 0.46
C ARG A 169 -22.34 13.51 1.52
N TYR A 170 -23.18 13.75 2.52
CA TYR A 170 -23.52 12.73 3.53
C TYR A 170 -24.32 11.56 2.94
N ALA A 171 -24.85 11.71 1.73
CA ALA A 171 -25.46 10.61 0.97
C ALA A 171 -24.42 9.73 0.22
N LEU A 172 -23.15 10.15 0.14
CA LEU A 172 -22.12 9.42 -0.62
C LEU A 172 -21.59 8.20 0.16
N PRO A 173 -21.39 7.04 -0.50
CA PRO A 173 -20.85 5.86 0.15
C PRO A 173 -19.34 6.00 0.41
N PHE A 174 -18.81 5.27 1.39
CA PHE A 174 -17.37 5.28 1.68
C PHE A 174 -16.50 4.70 0.56
N SER A 175 -17.08 3.98 -0.39
CA SER A 175 -16.38 3.48 -1.57
C SER A 175 -16.07 4.57 -2.60
N VAL A 176 -16.61 5.79 -2.49
CA VAL A 176 -16.33 6.88 -3.43
C VAL A 176 -14.83 7.13 -3.55
N HIS A 177 -14.35 7.22 -4.79
CA HIS A 177 -12.97 7.55 -5.10
C HIS A 177 -12.58 8.94 -4.59
N THR A 178 -11.33 9.06 -4.19
CA THR A 178 -10.67 10.32 -3.88
C THR A 178 -9.27 10.32 -4.46
N ALA A 179 -8.68 11.50 -4.51
CA ALA A 179 -7.29 11.71 -4.87
C ALA A 179 -6.56 12.47 -3.77
N TYR A 180 -5.25 12.24 -3.67
CA TYR A 180 -4.35 12.98 -2.80
C TYR A 180 -3.07 13.35 -3.53
N THR A 181 -2.63 14.59 -3.37
CA THR A 181 -1.20 14.91 -3.44
C THR A 181 -0.60 14.57 -2.09
N TYR A 182 0.38 13.68 -2.04
CA TYR A 182 0.94 13.13 -0.80
C TYR A 182 2.46 13.21 -0.81
N THR A 183 3.04 13.99 0.10
CA THR A 183 4.48 14.23 0.21
C THR A 183 5.04 13.59 1.47
N ILE A 184 6.11 12.81 1.35
CA ILE A 184 6.67 12.01 2.44
C ILE A 184 8.18 11.81 2.23
N ASN A 185 8.97 11.88 3.32
CA ASN A 185 10.40 11.57 3.23
C ASN A 185 10.66 10.05 3.24
N LEU A 186 11.83 9.61 2.80
CA LEU A 186 12.15 8.18 2.66
C LEU A 186 12.08 7.42 3.99
N ARG A 187 12.50 8.02 5.10
CA ARG A 187 12.39 7.42 6.44
C ARG A 187 10.93 7.09 6.79
N SER A 188 10.05 8.08 6.65
CA SER A 188 8.62 7.91 6.94
C SER A 188 7.96 6.96 5.94
N LEU A 189 8.39 7.00 4.67
CA LEU A 189 7.93 6.06 3.64
C LEU A 189 8.28 4.61 3.99
N ILE A 190 9.50 4.34 4.49
CA ILE A 190 9.89 3.00 4.96
C ILE A 190 8.98 2.55 6.11
N ASN A 191 8.61 3.44 7.03
CA ASN A 191 7.63 3.12 8.07
C ASN A 191 6.23 2.82 7.49
N LEU A 192 5.77 3.61 6.52
CA LEU A 192 4.51 3.39 5.83
C LEU A 192 4.49 2.02 5.14
N LEU A 193 5.51 1.70 4.35
CA LEU A 193 5.66 0.40 3.69
C LEU A 193 5.76 -0.74 4.72
N GLY A 194 6.52 -0.51 5.79
CA GLY A 194 6.65 -1.42 6.95
C GLY A 194 5.31 -1.84 7.53
N LEU A 195 4.37 -0.91 7.64
CA LEU A 195 3.02 -1.13 8.13
C LEU A 195 2.09 -1.72 7.06
N ARG A 196 2.14 -1.17 5.84
CA ARG A 196 1.10 -1.36 4.83
C ARG A 196 1.40 -2.45 3.81
N LEU A 197 2.63 -2.99 3.76
CA LEU A 197 2.97 -4.24 3.06
C LEU A 197 2.84 -5.49 3.96
N CYS A 198 2.31 -5.33 5.18
CA CYS A 198 1.93 -6.47 6.01
C CYS A 198 0.65 -7.11 5.46
N VAL A 199 0.56 -8.44 5.48
CA VAL A 199 -0.65 -9.20 5.08
C VAL A 199 -1.91 -8.82 5.90
N ARG A 200 -1.73 -8.18 7.06
CA ARG A 200 -2.82 -7.71 7.94
C ARG A 200 -3.37 -6.34 7.55
N ALA A 201 -2.62 -5.52 6.83
CA ALA A 201 -3.12 -4.23 6.37
C ALA A 201 -4.32 -4.45 5.44
N SER A 202 -5.25 -3.49 5.35
CA SER A 202 -6.41 -3.63 4.46
C SER A 202 -5.96 -3.94 3.02
N PRO A 203 -6.71 -4.74 2.24
CA PRO A 203 -6.34 -5.04 0.85
C PRO A 203 -6.08 -3.77 0.02
N GLU A 204 -6.83 -2.71 0.28
CA GLU A 204 -6.68 -1.42 -0.39
C GLU A 204 -5.40 -0.69 0.02
N MET A 205 -5.03 -0.68 1.30
CA MET A 205 -3.73 -0.16 1.73
C MET A 205 -2.56 -0.99 1.20
N ARG A 206 -2.70 -2.31 1.05
CA ARG A 206 -1.67 -3.15 0.43
C ARG A 206 -1.52 -2.83 -1.05
N CYS A 207 -2.62 -2.62 -1.77
CA CYS A 207 -2.60 -2.20 -3.16
C CYS A 207 -1.90 -0.84 -3.32
N LEU A 208 -2.28 0.16 -2.51
CA LEU A 208 -1.62 1.46 -2.49
C LEU A 208 -0.12 1.36 -2.18
N ALA A 209 0.25 0.66 -1.11
CA ALA A 209 1.64 0.51 -0.70
C ALA A 209 2.47 -0.24 -1.74
N SER A 210 1.89 -1.24 -2.41
CA SER A 210 2.57 -1.99 -3.48
C SER A 210 2.81 -1.11 -4.70
N ASN A 211 1.83 -0.31 -5.11
CA ASN A 211 1.98 0.64 -6.21
C ASN A 211 3.01 1.73 -5.90
N ILE A 212 3.01 2.27 -4.68
CA ILE A 212 4.06 3.21 -4.21
C ILE A 212 5.44 2.54 -4.24
N TYR A 213 5.55 1.33 -3.70
CA TYR A 213 6.81 0.57 -3.68
C TYR A 213 7.35 0.38 -5.10
N LEU A 214 6.52 -0.09 -6.03
CA LEU A 214 6.91 -0.33 -7.42
C LEU A 214 7.33 0.97 -8.12
N ALA A 215 6.65 2.09 -7.85
CA ALA A 215 7.02 3.39 -8.40
C ALA A 215 8.37 3.88 -7.88
N VAL A 216 8.63 3.73 -6.57
CA VAL A 216 9.88 4.15 -5.93
C VAL A 216 11.05 3.26 -6.37
N ARG A 217 10.83 1.94 -6.47
CA ARG A 217 11.84 0.96 -6.88
C ARG A 217 12.43 1.24 -8.27
N LYS A 218 11.65 1.83 -9.19
CA LYS A 218 12.13 2.25 -10.52
C LYS A 218 13.30 3.25 -10.42
N VAL A 219 13.34 4.05 -9.36
CA VAL A 219 14.38 5.08 -9.14
C VAL A 219 15.40 4.64 -8.10
N PHE A 220 14.95 3.96 -7.03
CA PHE A 220 15.74 3.47 -5.92
C PHE A 220 15.61 1.94 -5.77
N PRO A 221 16.29 1.14 -6.61
CA PRO A 221 16.22 -0.32 -6.54
C PRO A 221 16.71 -0.89 -5.20
N GLU A 222 17.51 -0.14 -4.45
CA GLU A 222 17.99 -0.50 -3.11
C GLU A 222 16.84 -0.72 -2.10
N ILE A 223 15.63 -0.19 -2.39
CA ILE A 223 14.42 -0.46 -1.60
C ILE A 223 14.00 -1.93 -1.64
N ASP A 224 14.63 -2.78 -2.46
CA ASP A 224 14.43 -4.23 -2.47
C ASP A 224 14.76 -4.92 -1.14
N ASN A 225 15.47 -4.24 -0.24
CA ASN A 225 15.68 -4.69 1.14
C ASN A 225 14.57 -4.26 2.13
N VAL A 226 13.61 -3.46 1.68
CA VAL A 226 12.48 -2.96 2.48
C VAL A 226 11.23 -3.78 2.18
N TRP A 227 10.46 -4.09 3.22
CA TRP A 227 9.15 -4.70 3.14
C TRP A 227 8.34 -4.34 4.39
N CYS A 228 7.61 -5.29 4.98
CA CYS A 228 6.93 -5.14 6.25
C CYS A 228 7.92 -5.06 7.43
N ARG A 229 7.46 -4.53 8.59
CA ARG A 229 8.30 -4.37 9.79
C ARG A 229 9.05 -5.64 10.20
N GLY A 230 8.40 -6.80 10.12
CA GLY A 230 9.03 -8.07 10.47
C GLY A 230 10.22 -8.42 9.58
N TYR A 231 10.14 -8.08 8.30
CA TYR A 231 11.22 -8.26 7.34
C TYR A 231 12.36 -7.27 7.62
N ASN A 232 12.03 -5.99 7.78
CA ASN A 232 13.03 -4.93 7.99
C ASN A 232 13.83 -5.16 9.28
N LEU A 233 13.17 -5.65 10.34
CA LEU A 233 13.82 -5.92 11.63
C LEU A 233 14.43 -7.32 11.72
N ALA A 234 14.24 -8.17 10.71
CA ALA A 234 14.47 -9.62 10.76
C ALA A 234 13.78 -10.34 11.95
N VAL A 235 12.84 -9.67 12.63
CA VAL A 235 12.01 -10.18 13.71
C VAL A 235 10.62 -9.55 13.63
N CYS A 236 9.59 -10.40 13.59
CA CYS A 236 8.22 -9.94 13.60
C CYS A 236 7.85 -9.41 14.99
N PRO A 237 7.40 -8.14 15.11
CA PRO A 237 7.00 -7.58 16.39
C PRO A 237 5.60 -8.05 16.86
N GLU A 238 4.87 -8.77 16.02
CA GLU A 238 3.45 -9.12 16.19
C GLU A 238 3.29 -10.59 16.61
N ASN A 239 3.67 -10.91 17.86
CA ASN A 239 3.73 -12.29 18.33
C ASN A 239 2.38 -13.03 18.18
N ASP A 240 1.31 -12.47 18.74
CA ASP A 240 0.03 -13.18 18.89
C ASP A 240 -0.89 -12.99 17.68
N VAL A 241 -0.71 -11.89 16.95
CA VAL A 241 -1.57 -11.53 15.82
C VAL A 241 -1.13 -12.22 14.53
N ARG A 242 0.15 -12.60 14.41
CA ARG A 242 0.63 -13.32 13.23
C ARG A 242 0.04 -14.72 13.12
N ASP A 243 -0.20 -15.35 14.27
CA ASP A 243 -0.77 -16.70 14.34
C ASP A 243 -2.31 -16.67 14.38
N SER A 244 -2.92 -15.48 14.31
CA SER A 244 -4.37 -15.30 14.18
C SER A 244 -4.86 -15.52 12.73
N PRO A 245 -6.19 -15.64 12.52
CA PRO A 245 -6.76 -15.68 11.17
C PRO A 245 -6.35 -14.51 10.26
N GLN A 246 -5.97 -13.37 10.83
CA GLN A 246 -5.53 -12.18 10.08
C GLN A 246 -4.09 -12.29 9.58
N GLY A 247 -3.25 -13.07 10.26
CA GLY A 247 -1.87 -13.35 9.86
C GLY A 247 -1.70 -14.65 9.08
N LYS A 248 -2.81 -15.37 8.81
CA LYS A 248 -2.79 -16.71 8.24
C LYS A 248 -2.01 -16.80 6.92
N ASP A 249 -2.05 -15.74 6.11
CA ASP A 249 -1.43 -15.68 4.79
C ASP A 249 0.01 -15.11 4.83
N CYS A 250 0.60 -14.92 6.02
CA CYS A 250 1.96 -14.42 6.14
C CYS A 250 2.97 -15.43 5.55
N PRO A 251 3.74 -15.07 4.50
CA PRO A 251 4.63 -16.02 3.85
C PRO A 251 5.83 -16.43 4.72
N PHE A 252 6.19 -15.61 5.70
CA PHE A 252 7.39 -15.79 6.50
C PHE A 252 7.12 -16.54 7.82
N LYS A 253 5.89 -17.02 8.06
CA LYS A 253 5.47 -17.56 9.36
C LYS A 253 5.80 -19.05 9.57
N ASN A 254 6.00 -19.80 8.49
CA ASN A 254 6.28 -21.22 8.57
C ASN A 254 7.70 -21.44 9.11
N PHE A 255 7.80 -21.99 10.33
CA PHE A 255 9.05 -22.28 11.04
C PHE A 255 9.99 -23.19 10.25
N GLU A 256 9.46 -24.12 9.47
CA GLU A 256 10.26 -25.09 8.71
C GLU A 256 10.91 -24.45 7.46
N SER A 257 10.39 -23.31 7.03
CA SER A 257 10.85 -22.60 5.84
C SER A 257 12.20 -21.91 6.05
N ASP A 258 13.02 -21.92 5.01
CA ASP A 258 14.28 -21.16 4.93
C ASP A 258 14.08 -19.65 4.74
N ILE A 259 12.84 -19.19 4.59
CA ILE A 259 12.46 -17.75 4.64
C ILE A 259 11.69 -17.41 5.92
N PHE A 260 11.76 -18.25 6.95
CA PHE A 260 11.13 -17.98 8.24
C PHE A 260 11.70 -16.70 8.86
N ILE A 261 10.82 -15.83 9.33
CA ILE A 261 11.17 -14.68 10.17
C ILE A 261 10.70 -15.00 11.58
N PRO A 262 11.57 -15.01 12.61
CA PRO A 262 11.14 -15.28 13.98
C PRO A 262 10.23 -14.17 14.53
N THR A 263 9.47 -14.48 15.57
CA THR A 263 8.78 -13.46 16.38
C THR A 263 9.65 -13.10 17.59
N LYS A 264 9.32 -12.04 18.34
CA LYS A 264 10.04 -11.71 19.59
C LYS A 264 10.01 -12.87 20.59
N LYS A 265 8.91 -13.63 20.64
CA LYS A 265 8.79 -14.83 21.50
C LYS A 265 9.80 -15.90 21.12
N HIS A 266 9.95 -16.16 19.82
CA HIS A 266 10.93 -17.10 19.30
C HIS A 266 12.37 -16.69 19.65
N VAL A 267 12.73 -15.42 19.43
CA VAL A 267 14.07 -14.90 19.75
C VAL A 267 14.36 -15.05 21.25
N LYS A 268 13.40 -14.69 22.12
CA LYS A 268 13.53 -14.86 23.58
C LYS A 268 13.69 -16.33 24.00
N ALA A 269 13.08 -17.26 23.28
CA ALA A 269 13.22 -18.69 23.53
C ALA A 269 14.54 -19.29 23.01
N GLY A 270 15.40 -18.50 22.37
CA GLY A 270 16.70 -18.96 21.88
C GLY A 270 16.61 -20.01 20.76
N ILE A 271 15.55 -19.97 19.95
CA ILE A 271 15.37 -20.96 18.88
C ILE A 271 16.53 -20.89 17.88
N LYS A 272 16.96 -22.06 17.40
CA LYS A 272 17.96 -22.13 16.33
C LYS A 272 17.30 -21.86 14.98
N LEU A 273 17.74 -20.82 14.29
CA LEU A 273 17.22 -20.43 12.98
C LEU A 273 18.04 -21.09 11.86
N LYS A 274 17.36 -21.49 10.78
CA LYS A 274 18.02 -21.82 9.51
C LYS A 274 18.59 -20.54 8.87
N PRO A 275 19.65 -20.63 8.05
CA PRO A 275 20.11 -19.50 7.26
C PRO A 275 18.97 -18.93 6.40
N PHE A 276 18.77 -17.61 6.46
CA PHE A 276 17.67 -16.96 5.75
C PHE A 276 17.95 -16.87 4.25
N ASN A 277 17.08 -17.46 3.43
CA ASN A 277 17.19 -17.48 1.98
C ASN A 277 16.67 -16.17 1.36
N ARG A 278 17.57 -15.19 1.17
CA ARG A 278 17.22 -13.88 0.60
C ARG A 278 16.60 -13.99 -0.80
N ASN A 279 17.12 -14.83 -1.69
CA ASN A 279 16.62 -14.99 -3.06
C ASN A 279 15.19 -15.53 -3.09
N LYS A 280 14.91 -16.57 -2.31
CA LYS A 280 13.55 -17.11 -2.18
C LYS A 280 12.61 -16.07 -1.54
N SER A 281 13.08 -15.34 -0.53
CA SER A 281 12.28 -14.29 0.11
C SER A 281 11.90 -13.19 -0.89
N PHE A 282 12.83 -12.80 -1.75
CA PHE A 282 12.63 -11.80 -2.80
C PHE A 282 11.56 -12.26 -3.79
N ASN A 283 11.65 -13.48 -4.33
CA ASN A 283 10.66 -14.02 -5.26
C ASN A 283 9.24 -14.06 -4.65
N VAL A 284 9.13 -14.39 -3.36
CA VAL A 284 7.85 -14.35 -2.65
C VAL A 284 7.30 -12.93 -2.53
N LYS A 285 8.15 -11.94 -2.22
CA LYS A 285 7.74 -10.53 -2.19
C LYS A 285 7.28 -10.04 -3.56
N GLU A 286 8.00 -10.38 -4.63
CA GLU A 286 7.64 -10.02 -6.01
C GLU A 286 6.26 -10.57 -6.39
N ALA A 287 5.99 -11.84 -6.10
CA ALA A 287 4.69 -12.45 -6.35
C ALA A 287 3.56 -11.74 -5.58
N LEU A 288 3.82 -11.34 -4.33
CA LEU A 288 2.85 -10.58 -3.52
C LEU A 288 2.65 -9.15 -4.02
N LEU A 289 3.71 -8.43 -4.40
CA LEU A 289 3.61 -7.09 -5.00
C LEU A 289 2.76 -7.11 -6.25
N LYS A 290 3.05 -8.03 -7.16
CA LYS A 290 2.27 -8.19 -8.39
C LYS A 290 0.82 -8.48 -8.07
N LYS A 291 0.57 -9.48 -7.22
CA LYS A 291 -0.78 -9.82 -6.78
C LYS A 291 -1.50 -8.62 -6.19
N TRP A 292 -0.89 -7.88 -5.26
CA TRP A 292 -1.54 -6.80 -4.51
C TRP A 292 -1.72 -5.52 -5.31
N SER A 293 -0.81 -5.20 -6.23
CA SER A 293 -0.95 -4.04 -7.11
C SER A 293 -2.05 -4.21 -8.16
N GLU A 294 -2.44 -5.46 -8.46
CA GLU A 294 -3.46 -5.83 -9.44
C GLU A 294 -4.84 -6.16 -8.81
N ILE A 295 -4.96 -6.23 -7.47
CA ILE A 295 -6.26 -6.43 -6.76
C ILE A 295 -7.18 -5.28 -7.11
#